data_AF-A0A965NYZ8-F1
#
_entry.id   AF-A0A965NYZ8-F1
#
_cell.length_a   1.000
_cell.length_b   1.000
_cell.length_c   1.000
_cell.angle_alpha   90.00
_cell.angle_beta   90.00
_cell.angle_gamma   90.00
#
_symmetry.space_group_name_H-M   'P 1'
#
loop_
_entity.id
_entity.type
_entity.pdbx_description
1 polymer ?
#
loop_
_entity_poly.entity_id
_entity_poly.type
_entity_poly.pdbx_seq_one_letter_code
_entity_poly.pdbx_strand_id
1 'polypeptide(L)'
;MLLRFGVSNFCSIHHPIEISFVASRAIKDRGPQLFEYAPKRDALPVLLLYGANASGKTTLFKALISMRNHVLNSFAKRAPSDAIKHTPFALNEIAAKEPTRLECDFLLDGIRYHYGFEYDAVRYRKEWLYSYPEGQPRLLYERDSGNIDGISFGKNLRGQNRVIESFTRPNSLFLSTAAQNAHPHLSEVYRFFAEKLFFVSSSFSVQNTVRGLKGDLDPRIVSFLRMADTGITGARIQKVEPKQIEMLLYKDLSKALLPHLNNMIAGEVVMPDSPTPSQQLSLGHMTQSGEPVYLDFDTESRGTVRLITLLRMALQAIDTGGTLVVDELDVSLHTLLAREFVALFSRRETNPMGAQLLATTHDTNVLSSSYVRRDQVWFAEKASTGETAVYPLTDVRTRAGDNYEKAYLAGRYGAVPYLGDLGSEWDRDD
;
A
#
# COMPACT_ATOMS: atom_id res chain seq x y z
N MET A 1 2.62 4.54 -12.53
CA MET A 1 3.22 5.40 -11.49
C MET A 1 2.13 6.20 -10.79
N LEU A 2 2.10 6.26 -9.46
CA LEU A 2 1.16 7.10 -8.70
C LEU A 2 1.68 8.55 -8.65
N LEU A 3 0.81 9.53 -8.86
CA LEU A 3 1.19 10.95 -8.79
C LEU A 3 0.59 11.64 -7.56
N ARG A 4 -0.65 11.32 -7.22
CA ARG A 4 -1.41 11.96 -6.16
C ARG A 4 -2.38 10.96 -5.56
N PHE A 5 -2.61 11.02 -4.25
CA PHE A 5 -3.68 10.28 -3.60
C PHE A 5 -4.39 11.20 -2.61
N GLY A 6 -5.72 11.24 -2.72
CA GLY A 6 -6.60 12.06 -1.90
C GLY A 6 -7.64 11.21 -1.17
N VAL A 7 -7.93 11.59 0.07
CA VAL A 7 -8.95 10.95 0.91
C VAL A 7 -9.65 11.99 1.77
N SER A 8 -10.96 11.86 1.94
CA SER A 8 -11.72 12.59 2.96
C SER A 8 -12.76 11.70 3.62
N ASN A 9 -13.08 12.03 4.87
CA ASN A 9 -14.07 11.32 5.68
C ASN A 9 -13.85 9.80 5.75
N PHE A 10 -12.68 9.38 6.24
CA PHE A 10 -12.26 7.98 6.34
C PHE A 10 -11.52 7.70 7.65
N CYS A 11 -12.10 6.84 8.51
CA CYS A 11 -11.60 6.49 9.83
C CYS A 11 -11.25 7.73 10.68
N SER A 12 -9.97 8.07 10.81
CA SER A 12 -9.49 9.19 11.60
C SER A 12 -9.33 10.49 10.80
N ILE A 13 -9.57 10.44 9.48
CA ILE A 13 -9.46 11.57 8.55
C ILE A 13 -10.86 12.16 8.37
N HIS A 14 -11.02 13.42 8.76
CA HIS A 14 -12.26 14.18 8.53
C HIS A 14 -12.14 14.98 7.24
N HIS A 15 -11.33 16.05 7.28
CA HIS A 15 -11.09 16.94 6.14
C HIS A 15 -10.27 16.27 5.04
N PRO A 16 -10.34 16.77 3.79
CA PRO A 16 -9.53 16.26 2.70
C PRO A 16 -8.03 16.33 3.00
N ILE A 17 -7.37 15.20 2.83
CA ILE A 17 -5.91 15.06 2.86
C ILE A 17 -5.44 14.62 1.48
N GLU A 18 -4.33 15.20 1.04
CA GLU A 18 -3.66 14.83 -0.19
C GLU A 18 -2.18 14.57 0.07
N ILE A 19 -1.66 13.47 -0.48
CA ILE A 19 -0.23 13.26 -0.65
C ILE A 19 0.12 13.29 -2.14
N SER A 20 1.28 13.86 -2.45
CA SER A 20 1.71 14.08 -3.83
C SER A 20 3.14 13.59 -4.05
N PHE A 21 3.29 12.74 -5.06
CA PHE A 21 4.58 12.37 -5.62
C PHE A 21 5.06 13.37 -6.69
N VAL A 22 4.32 14.45 -6.97
CA VAL A 22 4.79 15.46 -7.94
C VAL A 22 5.89 16.30 -7.29
N ALA A 23 7.08 16.26 -7.87
CA ALA A 23 8.24 16.97 -7.34
C ALA A 23 8.15 18.48 -7.61
N SER A 24 8.56 19.30 -6.64
CA SER A 24 8.64 20.74 -6.84
C SER A 24 10.00 21.15 -7.40
N ARG A 25 10.00 21.75 -8.60
CA ARG A 25 11.22 22.26 -9.24
C ARG A 25 11.82 23.48 -8.53
N ALA A 26 11.08 24.14 -7.66
CA ALA A 26 11.60 25.22 -6.82
C ALA A 26 12.57 24.68 -5.75
N ILE A 27 12.51 23.39 -5.44
CA ILE A 27 13.34 22.75 -4.42
C ILE A 27 14.62 22.22 -5.07
N LYS A 28 15.75 22.78 -4.62
CA LYS A 28 17.10 22.50 -5.13
C LYS A 28 17.94 21.62 -4.20
N ASP A 29 17.29 20.95 -3.25
CA ASP A 29 17.94 20.00 -2.33
C ASP A 29 18.70 18.93 -3.14
N ARG A 30 19.91 18.56 -2.69
CA ARG A 30 20.77 17.53 -3.30
C ARG A 30 20.26 16.09 -3.04
N GLY A 31 18.94 15.91 -3.01
CA GLY A 31 18.33 14.63 -2.71
C GLY A 31 18.28 13.69 -3.92
N PRO A 32 17.49 12.61 -3.83
CA PRO A 32 17.53 11.50 -4.78
C PRO A 32 17.07 11.89 -6.17
N GLN A 33 17.44 11.06 -7.14
CA GLN A 33 17.10 11.30 -8.54
C GLN A 33 15.58 11.31 -8.73
N LEU A 34 15.10 12.36 -9.39
CA LEU A 34 13.70 12.50 -9.77
C LEU A 34 13.42 11.76 -11.08
N PHE A 35 12.17 11.32 -11.27
CA PHE A 35 11.73 10.68 -12.50
C PHE A 35 10.94 11.66 -13.36
N GLU A 36 11.50 12.09 -14.49
CA GLU A 36 10.76 12.90 -15.45
C GLU A 36 9.67 12.04 -16.10
N TYR A 37 8.42 12.46 -15.96
CA TYR A 37 7.27 11.72 -16.50
C TYR A 37 6.53 12.47 -17.61
N ALA A 38 6.78 13.77 -17.75
CA ALA A 38 6.34 14.61 -18.85
C ALA A 38 7.32 15.78 -18.97
N PRO A 39 7.38 16.47 -20.13
CA PRO A 39 8.27 17.61 -20.30
C PRO A 39 8.09 18.61 -19.17
N LYS A 40 9.19 18.84 -18.46
CA LYS A 40 9.24 19.74 -17.32
C LYS A 40 8.44 19.32 -16.07
N ARG A 41 8.11 18.03 -15.93
CA ARG A 41 7.40 17.49 -14.77
C ARG A 41 8.08 16.23 -14.26
N ASP A 42 8.43 16.29 -12.98
CA ASP A 42 9.18 15.22 -12.33
C ASP A 42 8.36 14.62 -11.18
N ALA A 43 8.55 13.33 -10.94
CA ALA A 43 7.98 12.58 -9.84
C ALA A 43 9.06 12.22 -8.81
N LEU A 44 8.65 12.21 -7.55
CA LEU A 44 9.46 11.80 -6.42
C LEU A 44 9.56 10.25 -6.40
N PRO A 45 10.75 9.70 -6.08
CA PRO A 45 10.92 8.25 -5.90
C PRO A 45 10.37 7.77 -4.55
N VAL A 46 10.33 8.63 -3.54
CA VAL A 46 10.03 8.26 -2.16
C VAL A 46 9.19 9.34 -1.49
N LEU A 47 8.19 8.94 -0.71
CA LEU A 47 7.52 9.74 0.31
C LEU A 47 7.64 9.03 1.66
N LEU A 48 8.12 9.76 2.67
CA LEU A 48 8.26 9.28 4.05
C LEU A 48 7.31 10.06 4.95
N LEU A 49 6.45 9.33 5.65
CA LEU A 49 5.47 9.89 6.57
C LEU A 49 5.90 9.64 8.02
N TYR A 50 6.25 10.72 8.71
CA TYR A 50 6.63 10.76 10.12
C TYR A 50 5.45 11.18 10.98
N GLY A 51 5.52 10.89 12.28
CA GLY A 51 4.52 11.36 13.23
C GLY A 51 4.45 10.52 14.49
N ALA A 52 3.83 11.05 15.54
CA ALA A 52 3.61 10.36 16.80
C ALA A 52 2.75 9.09 16.62
N ASN A 53 2.74 8.24 17.64
CA ASN A 53 1.82 7.11 17.69
C ASN A 53 0.38 7.63 17.66
N ALA A 54 -0.53 6.86 17.02
CA ALA A 54 -1.94 7.23 16.82
C ALA A 54 -2.20 8.53 16.02
N SER A 55 -1.20 9.11 15.35
CA SER A 55 -1.39 10.33 14.55
C SER A 55 -2.14 10.14 13.23
N GLY A 56 -2.47 8.90 12.85
CA GLY A 56 -3.25 8.60 11.63
C GLY A 56 -2.42 8.17 10.41
N LYS A 57 -1.11 7.99 10.55
CA LYS A 57 -0.20 7.44 9.52
C LYS A 57 -0.74 6.20 8.82
N THR A 58 -1.03 5.15 9.60
CA THR A 58 -1.60 3.89 9.10
C THR A 58 -2.99 4.08 8.47
N THR A 59 -3.77 5.09 8.88
CA THR A 59 -5.09 5.37 8.31
C THR A 59 -4.98 5.81 6.85
N LEU A 60 -4.01 6.66 6.50
CA LEU A 60 -3.78 7.08 5.12
C LEU A 60 -3.48 5.86 4.22
N PHE A 61 -2.71 4.90 4.72
CA PHE A 61 -2.37 3.69 3.96
C PHE A 61 -3.56 2.75 3.84
N LYS A 62 -4.34 2.60 4.91
CA LYS A 62 -5.62 1.89 4.88
C LYS A 62 -6.57 2.49 3.85
N ALA A 63 -6.57 3.81 3.65
CA ALA A 63 -7.39 4.47 2.63
C ALA A 63 -6.96 4.07 1.20
N LEU A 64 -5.65 4.05 0.92
CA LEU A 64 -5.14 3.62 -0.39
C LEU A 64 -5.38 2.12 -0.66
N ILE A 65 -5.20 1.27 0.37
CA ILE A 65 -5.58 -0.15 0.33
C ILE A 65 -7.09 -0.28 0.06
N SER A 66 -7.91 0.53 0.74
CA SER A 66 -9.36 0.58 0.53
C SER A 66 -9.67 0.92 -0.92
N MET A 67 -9.10 1.99 -1.46
CA MET A 67 -9.30 2.39 -2.86
C MET A 67 -9.05 1.23 -3.83
N ARG A 68 -7.89 0.57 -3.71
CA ARG A 68 -7.56 -0.61 -4.51
C ARG A 68 -8.58 -1.73 -4.31
N ASN A 69 -8.93 -2.06 -3.07
CA ASN A 69 -9.85 -3.15 -2.78
C ASN A 69 -11.26 -2.90 -3.30
N HIS A 70 -11.73 -1.65 -3.27
CA HIS A 70 -12.99 -1.26 -3.90
C HIS A 70 -12.93 -1.50 -5.41
N VAL A 71 -11.87 -1.03 -6.09
CA VAL A 71 -11.69 -1.25 -7.54
C VAL A 71 -11.63 -2.74 -7.88
N LEU A 72 -10.88 -3.56 -7.13
CA LEU A 72 -10.68 -4.97 -7.47
C LEU A 72 -11.87 -5.87 -7.11
N ASN A 73 -12.63 -5.54 -6.06
CA ASN A 73 -13.57 -6.51 -5.47
C ASN A 73 -15.04 -6.07 -5.54
N SER A 74 -15.35 -4.80 -5.84
CA SER A 74 -16.72 -4.28 -5.74
C SER A 74 -17.75 -4.99 -6.62
N PHE A 75 -17.32 -5.53 -7.77
CA PHE A 75 -18.17 -6.32 -8.66
C PHE A 75 -17.87 -7.82 -8.56
N ALA A 76 -16.58 -8.19 -8.53
CA ALA A 76 -16.13 -9.58 -8.64
C ALA A 76 -16.36 -10.42 -7.37
N LYS A 77 -16.40 -9.81 -6.19
CA LYS A 77 -16.49 -10.54 -4.90
C LYS A 77 -17.62 -10.10 -3.98
N ARG A 78 -18.26 -8.96 -4.24
CA ARG A 78 -19.36 -8.44 -3.41
C ARG A 78 -20.70 -8.91 -3.97
N ALA A 79 -21.53 -9.54 -3.13
CA ALA A 79 -22.86 -9.95 -3.54
C ALA A 79 -23.78 -8.73 -3.77
N PRO A 80 -24.85 -8.87 -4.57
CA PRO A 80 -25.77 -7.77 -4.85
C PRO A 80 -26.41 -7.13 -3.60
N SER A 81 -26.69 -7.92 -2.57
CA SER A 81 -27.33 -7.50 -1.32
C SER A 81 -26.34 -7.01 -0.25
N ASP A 82 -25.04 -7.23 -0.44
CA ASP A 82 -24.04 -6.90 0.58
C ASP A 82 -23.85 -5.38 0.68
N ALA A 83 -23.76 -4.90 1.91
CA ALA A 83 -23.36 -3.54 2.21
C ALA A 83 -21.91 -3.27 1.80
N ILE A 84 -21.61 -2.01 1.52
CA ILE A 84 -20.23 -1.54 1.35
C ILE A 84 -19.66 -1.29 2.74
N LYS A 85 -18.45 -1.80 3.01
CA LYS A 85 -17.74 -1.47 4.26
C LYS A 85 -17.42 0.03 4.29
N HIS A 86 -18.16 0.76 5.10
CA HIS A 86 -18.04 2.21 5.27
C HIS A 86 -17.62 2.52 6.70
N THR A 87 -16.52 3.25 6.86
CA THR A 87 -15.97 3.62 8.16
C THR A 87 -15.55 5.10 8.09
N PRO A 88 -16.52 6.04 8.16
CA PRO A 88 -16.26 7.46 8.06
C PRO A 88 -15.62 8.01 9.35
N PHE A 89 -15.40 9.32 9.41
CA PHE A 89 -14.96 9.99 10.62
C PHE A 89 -16.07 10.01 11.67
N ALA A 90 -15.87 9.27 12.76
CA ALA A 90 -16.91 9.01 13.74
C ALA A 90 -17.04 10.08 14.84
N LEU A 91 -16.03 10.95 15.02
CA LEU A 91 -16.03 11.95 16.11
C LEU A 91 -16.81 13.23 15.74
N ASN A 92 -17.49 13.24 14.60
CA ASN A 92 -18.40 14.30 14.19
C ASN A 92 -19.70 13.68 13.66
N GLU A 93 -20.84 14.05 14.22
CA GLU A 93 -22.14 13.43 13.89
C GLU A 93 -22.59 13.65 12.45
N ILE A 94 -22.18 14.76 11.83
CA ILE A 94 -22.48 15.09 10.45
C ILE A 94 -21.58 14.24 9.54
N ALA A 95 -20.27 14.29 9.76
CA ALA A 95 -19.29 13.52 8.99
C ALA A 95 -19.56 12.00 9.04
N ALA A 96 -20.02 11.48 10.18
CA ALA A 96 -20.37 10.08 10.35
C ALA A 96 -21.49 9.59 9.38
N LYS A 97 -22.27 10.52 8.82
CA LYS A 97 -23.34 10.25 7.85
C LYS A 97 -22.97 10.66 6.42
N GLU A 98 -21.90 11.40 6.25
CA GLU A 98 -21.39 11.82 4.94
C GLU A 98 -20.65 10.66 4.24
N PRO A 99 -20.58 10.68 2.90
CA PRO A 99 -19.82 9.68 2.16
C PRO A 99 -18.31 9.82 2.40
N THR A 100 -17.59 8.72 2.30
CA THR A 100 -16.13 8.72 2.12
C THR A 100 -15.79 9.07 0.67
N ARG A 101 -14.78 9.92 0.45
CA ARG A 101 -14.21 10.19 -0.88
C ARG A 101 -12.79 9.63 -0.99
N LEU A 102 -12.52 8.94 -2.10
CA LEU A 102 -11.18 8.46 -2.46
C LEU A 102 -10.87 8.84 -3.90
N GLU A 103 -9.69 9.37 -4.14
CA GLU A 103 -9.26 9.73 -5.50
C GLU A 103 -7.75 9.62 -5.67
N CYS A 104 -7.30 9.44 -6.90
CA CYS A 104 -5.89 9.45 -7.23
C CYS A 104 -5.63 9.99 -8.63
N ASP A 105 -4.42 10.50 -8.80
CA ASP A 105 -3.83 10.75 -10.11
C ASP A 105 -2.72 9.74 -10.33
N PHE A 106 -2.67 9.14 -11.51
CA PHE A 106 -1.63 8.16 -11.86
C PHE A 106 -1.32 8.22 -13.35
N LEU A 107 -0.15 7.68 -13.71
CA LEU A 107 0.30 7.50 -15.08
C LEU A 107 0.18 6.04 -15.48
N LEU A 108 -0.40 5.86 -16.66
CA LEU A 108 -0.50 4.60 -17.38
C LEU A 108 -0.07 4.87 -18.83
N ASP A 109 1.00 4.23 -19.28
CA ASP A 109 1.57 4.38 -20.63
C ASP A 109 1.78 5.84 -21.08
N GLY A 110 2.29 6.67 -20.17
CA GLY A 110 2.55 8.09 -20.41
C GLY A 110 1.32 9.00 -20.37
N ILE A 111 0.12 8.44 -20.19
CA ILE A 111 -1.12 9.21 -20.07
C ILE A 111 -1.46 9.35 -18.58
N ARG A 112 -1.72 10.59 -18.14
CA ARG A 112 -2.23 10.86 -16.79
C ARG A 112 -3.72 10.56 -16.73
N TYR A 113 -4.14 9.88 -15.68
CA TYR A 113 -5.52 9.64 -15.33
C TYR A 113 -5.83 10.31 -13.99
N HIS A 114 -7.06 10.75 -13.83
CA HIS A 114 -7.65 11.17 -12.56
C HIS A 114 -8.89 10.32 -12.32
N TYR A 115 -8.86 9.50 -11.28
CA TYR A 115 -9.93 8.56 -10.94
C TYR A 115 -10.35 8.75 -9.49
N GLY A 116 -11.65 8.69 -9.22
CA GLY A 116 -12.15 8.75 -7.86
C GLY A 116 -13.60 8.34 -7.73
N PHE A 117 -14.04 8.19 -6.49
CA PHE A 117 -15.42 7.85 -6.15
C PHE A 117 -15.79 8.33 -4.74
N GLU A 118 -17.09 8.53 -4.53
CA GLU A 118 -17.72 8.77 -3.23
C GLU A 118 -18.65 7.60 -2.90
N TYR A 119 -18.62 7.11 -1.66
CA TYR A 119 -19.46 5.97 -1.26
C TYR A 119 -19.93 6.07 0.18
N ASP A 120 -21.07 5.43 0.45
CA ASP A 120 -21.58 5.17 1.80
C ASP A 120 -21.76 3.65 2.01
N ALA A 121 -22.43 3.25 3.09
CA ALA A 121 -22.66 1.84 3.40
C ALA A 121 -23.56 1.10 2.39
N VAL A 122 -24.28 1.82 1.52
CA VAL A 122 -25.29 1.28 0.62
C VAL A 122 -24.82 1.30 -0.84
N ARG A 123 -24.22 2.40 -1.30
CA ARG A 123 -23.93 2.59 -2.73
C ARG A 123 -22.73 3.50 -2.99
N TYR A 124 -22.20 3.41 -4.21
CA TYR A 124 -21.36 4.47 -4.77
C TYR A 124 -22.25 5.64 -5.19
N ARG A 125 -22.02 6.80 -4.57
CA ARG A 125 -22.75 8.04 -4.83
C ARG A 125 -22.26 8.73 -6.09
N LYS A 126 -20.93 8.80 -6.23
CA LYS A 126 -20.25 9.33 -7.39
C LYS A 126 -19.10 8.43 -7.79
N GLU A 127 -18.74 8.44 -9.07
CA GLU A 127 -17.56 7.79 -9.61
C GLU A 127 -17.16 8.51 -10.89
N TRP A 128 -15.88 8.81 -11.06
CA TRP A 128 -15.41 9.55 -12.22
C TRP A 128 -14.07 9.07 -12.70
N LEU A 129 -13.86 9.14 -14.01
CA LEU A 129 -12.59 8.87 -14.64
C LEU A 129 -12.32 9.89 -15.75
N TYR A 130 -11.21 10.59 -15.61
CA TYR A 130 -10.67 11.52 -16.60
C TYR A 130 -9.31 11.02 -17.09
N SER A 131 -9.01 11.25 -18.36
CA SER A 131 -7.68 11.05 -18.94
C SER A 131 -7.13 12.38 -19.45
N TYR A 132 -5.81 12.53 -19.49
CA TYR A 132 -5.12 13.74 -19.91
C TYR A 132 -4.06 13.45 -20.99
N PRO A 133 -4.45 12.88 -22.14
CA PRO A 133 -3.52 12.72 -23.26
C PRO A 133 -3.02 14.09 -23.71
N GLU A 134 -1.71 14.22 -23.91
CA GLU A 134 -1.06 15.50 -24.24
C GLU A 134 -1.40 16.64 -23.25
N GLY A 135 -1.79 16.29 -22.02
CA GLY A 135 -2.19 17.24 -20.98
C GLY A 135 -3.63 17.77 -21.08
N GLN A 136 -4.40 17.39 -22.10
CA GLN A 136 -5.77 17.89 -22.31
C GLN A 136 -6.80 17.03 -21.59
N PRO A 137 -7.67 17.60 -20.73
CA PRO A 137 -8.68 16.82 -20.00
C PRO A 137 -9.70 16.19 -20.95
N ARG A 138 -9.94 14.89 -20.76
CA ARG A 138 -11.00 14.13 -21.43
C ARG A 138 -11.76 13.33 -20.40
N LEU A 139 -13.05 13.64 -20.23
CA LEU A 139 -13.96 12.77 -19.50
C LEU A 139 -14.05 11.41 -20.21
N LEU A 140 -13.87 10.33 -19.47
CA LEU A 140 -14.16 8.98 -19.95
C LEU A 140 -15.56 8.56 -19.52
N TYR A 141 -15.83 8.62 -18.22
CA TYR A 141 -17.19 8.47 -17.69
C TYR A 141 -17.35 9.14 -16.33
N GLU A 142 -18.59 9.43 -15.98
CA GLU A 142 -18.98 9.97 -14.68
C GLU A 142 -20.35 9.43 -14.28
N ARG A 143 -20.43 8.95 -13.04
CA ARG A 143 -21.66 8.53 -12.37
C ARG A 143 -21.96 9.56 -11.29
N ASP A 144 -23.20 10.04 -11.24
CA ASP A 144 -23.68 10.89 -10.17
C ASP A 144 -25.12 10.52 -9.79
N SER A 145 -25.26 9.66 -8.79
CA SER A 145 -26.56 9.16 -8.35
C SER A 145 -27.49 10.21 -7.74
N GLY A 146 -27.01 11.44 -7.49
CA GLY A 146 -27.83 12.55 -6.99
C GLY A 146 -28.36 13.46 -8.10
N ASN A 147 -27.66 13.55 -9.23
CA ASN A 147 -27.96 14.50 -10.31
C ASN A 147 -28.36 13.84 -11.64
N ILE A 148 -27.92 12.59 -11.87
CA ILE A 148 -28.11 11.86 -13.12
C ILE A 148 -28.59 10.44 -12.79
N ASP A 149 -29.72 10.02 -13.35
CA ASP A 149 -30.12 8.61 -13.33
C ASP A 149 -29.24 7.81 -14.31
N GLY A 150 -28.03 7.47 -13.87
CA GLY A 150 -27.09 6.62 -14.61
C GLY A 150 -25.68 7.20 -14.72
N ILE A 151 -25.00 6.81 -15.80
CA ILE A 151 -23.61 7.13 -16.11
C ILE A 151 -23.54 7.94 -17.41
N SER A 152 -22.84 9.07 -17.33
CA SER A 152 -22.46 9.86 -18.49
C SER A 152 -21.17 9.33 -19.09
N PHE A 153 -21.15 9.14 -20.41
CA PHE A 153 -19.97 8.65 -21.13
C PHE A 153 -19.39 9.74 -22.01
N GLY A 154 -18.09 9.97 -21.89
CA GLY A 154 -17.37 10.88 -22.76
C GLY A 154 -17.25 10.33 -24.18
N LYS A 155 -17.20 11.23 -25.17
CA LYS A 155 -17.16 10.91 -26.61
C LYS A 155 -16.02 9.97 -27.02
N ASN A 156 -14.94 9.93 -26.23
CA ASN A 156 -13.74 9.15 -26.52
C ASN A 156 -13.72 7.77 -25.83
N LEU A 157 -14.69 7.44 -24.98
CA LEU A 157 -14.77 6.12 -24.35
C LEU A 157 -15.52 5.16 -25.28
N ARG A 158 -14.77 4.38 -26.06
CA ARG A 158 -15.32 3.31 -26.92
C ARG A 158 -15.58 2.05 -26.10
N GLY A 159 -16.60 1.29 -26.48
CA GLY A 159 -16.98 0.04 -25.82
C GLY A 159 -18.50 -0.12 -25.70
N GLN A 160 -18.95 -1.26 -25.20
CA GLN A 160 -20.37 -1.51 -24.93
C GLN A 160 -20.84 -0.86 -23.61
N ASN A 161 -20.58 0.44 -23.45
CA ASN A 161 -20.71 1.14 -22.17
C ASN A 161 -22.11 1.07 -21.57
N ARG A 162 -23.15 1.31 -22.38
CA ARG A 162 -24.57 1.25 -21.97
C ARG A 162 -25.02 -0.16 -21.58
N VAL A 163 -24.49 -1.17 -22.26
CA VAL A 163 -24.77 -2.57 -21.94
C VAL A 163 -24.14 -2.92 -20.58
N ILE A 164 -22.86 -2.57 -20.38
CA ILE A 164 -22.15 -2.80 -19.11
C ILE A 164 -22.80 -2.01 -17.95
N GLU A 165 -23.24 -0.78 -18.20
CA GLU A 165 -23.99 0.03 -17.24
C GLU A 165 -25.25 -0.69 -16.76
N SER A 166 -25.99 -1.34 -17.66
CA SER A 166 -27.23 -2.05 -17.31
C SER A 166 -27.01 -3.21 -16.32
N PHE A 167 -25.78 -3.75 -16.23
CA PHE A 167 -25.38 -4.78 -15.27
C PHE A 167 -24.63 -4.22 -14.05
N THR A 168 -24.38 -2.91 -14.01
CA THR A 168 -23.62 -2.26 -12.93
C THR A 168 -24.54 -1.97 -11.75
N ARG A 169 -24.33 -2.70 -10.66
CA ARG A 169 -25.12 -2.56 -9.43
C ARG A 169 -24.80 -1.26 -8.68
N PRO A 170 -25.73 -0.72 -7.88
CA PRO A 170 -25.47 0.46 -7.07
C PRO A 170 -24.27 0.31 -6.11
N ASN A 171 -24.04 -0.91 -5.60
CA ASN A 171 -22.94 -1.27 -4.71
C ASN A 171 -21.68 -1.78 -5.44
N SER A 172 -21.58 -1.58 -6.75
CA SER A 172 -20.42 -1.88 -7.60
C SER A 172 -19.93 -0.61 -8.30
N LEU A 173 -18.60 -0.48 -8.45
CA LEU A 173 -18.00 0.55 -9.30
C LEU A 173 -18.16 0.16 -10.76
N PHE A 174 -18.39 1.13 -11.62
CA PHE A 174 -18.42 0.93 -13.07
C PHE A 174 -17.07 0.48 -13.61
N LEU A 175 -15.94 1.02 -13.11
CA LEU A 175 -14.60 0.54 -13.48
C LEU A 175 -14.46 -0.97 -13.26
N SER A 176 -14.93 -1.45 -12.11
CA SER A 176 -14.88 -2.86 -11.74
C SER A 176 -15.75 -3.70 -12.68
N THR A 177 -17.00 -3.29 -12.91
CA THR A 177 -17.92 -4.01 -13.81
C THR A 177 -17.37 -4.05 -15.24
N ALA A 178 -16.85 -2.92 -15.74
CA ALA A 178 -16.31 -2.82 -17.08
C ALA A 178 -15.10 -3.72 -17.30
N ALA A 179 -14.15 -3.74 -16.36
CA ALA A 179 -12.98 -4.61 -16.45
C ALA A 179 -13.34 -6.10 -16.46
N GLN A 180 -14.31 -6.51 -15.64
CA GLN A 180 -14.76 -7.91 -15.60
C GLN A 180 -15.54 -8.33 -16.85
N ASN A 181 -16.02 -7.37 -17.64
CA ASN A 181 -16.63 -7.59 -18.95
C ASN A 181 -15.67 -7.28 -20.10
N ALA A 182 -14.36 -7.40 -19.86
CA ALA A 182 -13.29 -7.22 -20.86
C ALA A 182 -13.36 -5.89 -21.64
N HIS A 183 -13.76 -4.80 -20.98
CA HIS A 183 -13.84 -3.49 -21.62
C HIS A 183 -12.46 -3.05 -22.14
N PRO A 184 -12.33 -2.64 -23.42
CA PRO A 184 -11.03 -2.44 -24.08
C PRO A 184 -10.13 -1.41 -23.40
N HIS A 185 -10.68 -0.30 -22.91
CA HIS A 185 -9.88 0.75 -22.25
C HIS A 185 -9.86 0.63 -20.71
N LEU A 186 -11.01 0.39 -20.09
CA LEU A 186 -11.14 0.38 -18.63
C LEU A 186 -10.47 -0.84 -17.97
N SER A 187 -10.22 -1.92 -18.71
CA SER A 187 -9.43 -3.06 -18.21
C SER A 187 -7.98 -2.68 -17.90
N GLU A 188 -7.39 -1.78 -18.67
CA GLU A 188 -6.01 -1.30 -18.45
C GLU A 188 -5.93 -0.40 -17.20
N VAL A 189 -6.92 0.48 -17.04
CA VAL A 189 -7.05 1.31 -15.83
C VAL A 189 -7.26 0.46 -14.59
N TYR A 190 -8.09 -0.59 -14.67
CA TYR A 190 -8.24 -1.56 -13.59
C TYR A 190 -6.93 -2.29 -13.29
N ARG A 191 -6.16 -2.67 -14.32
CA ARG A 191 -4.88 -3.39 -14.18
C ARG A 191 -3.84 -2.56 -13.41
N PHE A 192 -3.85 -1.24 -13.53
CA PHE A 192 -3.02 -0.36 -12.70
C PHE A 192 -3.24 -0.65 -11.19
N PHE A 193 -4.48 -0.71 -10.72
CA PHE A 193 -4.77 -1.01 -9.31
C PHE A 193 -4.42 -2.46 -8.94
N ALA A 194 -4.53 -3.39 -9.88
CA ALA A 194 -4.22 -4.80 -9.64
C ALA A 194 -2.70 -5.04 -9.48
N GLU A 195 -1.90 -4.42 -10.35
CA GLU A 195 -0.50 -4.81 -10.60
C GLU A 195 0.53 -3.74 -10.25
N LYS A 196 0.15 -2.46 -10.08
CA LYS A 196 1.10 -1.37 -9.81
C LYS A 196 1.11 -0.88 -8.37
N LEU A 197 0.26 -1.44 -7.49
CA LEU A 197 0.19 -1.06 -6.07
C LEU A 197 0.52 -2.27 -5.19
N PHE A 198 1.63 -2.17 -4.46
CA PHE A 198 2.17 -3.20 -3.58
C PHE A 198 2.10 -2.73 -2.13
N PHE A 199 1.80 -3.63 -1.19
CA PHE A 199 1.59 -3.27 0.21
C PHE A 199 2.34 -4.24 1.13
N VAL A 200 3.01 -3.68 2.13
CA VAL A 200 3.59 -4.41 3.26
C VAL A 200 3.11 -3.77 4.56
N SER A 201 2.36 -4.52 5.36
CA SER A 201 1.93 -4.11 6.69
C SER A 201 3.01 -4.37 7.73
N SER A 202 2.87 -3.74 8.90
CA SER A 202 3.69 -4.05 10.07
C SER A 202 3.55 -5.50 10.53
N SER A 203 2.37 -6.10 10.34
CA SER A 203 2.16 -7.54 10.50
C SER A 203 2.61 -8.32 9.25
N PHE A 204 3.38 -9.39 9.46
CA PHE A 204 3.87 -10.29 8.42
C PHE A 204 3.89 -11.73 8.95
N SER A 205 3.85 -12.69 8.04
CA SER A 205 3.97 -14.11 8.38
C SER A 205 4.91 -14.82 7.41
N VAL A 206 5.59 -15.84 7.91
CA VAL A 206 6.48 -16.67 7.08
C VAL A 206 5.67 -17.30 5.94
N GLN A 207 4.50 -17.86 6.23
CA GLN A 207 3.65 -18.50 5.22
C GLN A 207 3.28 -17.57 4.06
N ASN A 208 2.90 -16.31 4.32
CA ASN A 208 2.58 -15.36 3.25
C ASN A 208 3.84 -14.94 2.46
N THR A 209 4.99 -14.93 3.14
CA THR A 209 6.29 -14.68 2.52
C THR A 209 6.71 -15.83 1.62
N VAL A 210 6.46 -17.08 2.01
CA VAL A 210 6.81 -18.23 1.16
C VAL A 210 5.80 -18.39 0.01
N ARG A 211 4.49 -18.30 0.27
CA ARG A 211 3.44 -18.48 -0.76
C ARG A 211 3.52 -17.52 -1.94
N GLY A 212 4.03 -16.30 -1.72
CA GLY A 212 4.18 -15.32 -2.80
C GLY A 212 5.49 -15.45 -3.59
N LEU A 213 6.37 -16.41 -3.26
CA LEU A 213 7.54 -16.72 -4.08
C LEU A 213 7.10 -17.49 -5.33
N LYS A 214 7.61 -17.07 -6.49
CA LYS A 214 7.40 -17.77 -7.76
C LYS A 214 8.77 -18.26 -8.23
N GLY A 215 9.05 -19.54 -8.04
CA GLY A 215 10.38 -20.11 -8.32
C GLY A 215 11.38 -19.80 -7.21
N ASP A 216 12.67 -19.67 -7.57
CA ASP A 216 13.76 -19.41 -6.63
C ASP A 216 13.68 -18.01 -6.00
N LEU A 217 14.36 -17.83 -4.86
CA LEU A 217 14.53 -16.51 -4.26
C LEU A 217 15.41 -15.64 -5.16
N ASP A 218 14.96 -14.43 -5.46
CA ASP A 218 15.69 -13.50 -6.32
C ASP A 218 17.15 -13.28 -5.79
N PRO A 219 18.18 -13.49 -6.62
CA PRO A 219 19.57 -13.34 -6.21
C PRO A 219 19.92 -11.97 -5.61
N ARG A 220 19.19 -10.91 -6.01
CA ARG A 220 19.36 -9.55 -5.44
C ARG A 220 18.97 -9.51 -3.96
N ILE A 221 18.00 -10.33 -3.53
CA ILE A 221 17.62 -10.46 -2.11
C ILE A 221 18.79 -11.07 -1.35
N VAL A 222 19.35 -12.19 -1.84
CA VAL A 222 20.50 -12.85 -1.21
C VAL A 222 21.71 -11.90 -1.15
N SER A 223 21.96 -11.14 -2.22
CA SER A 223 23.04 -10.13 -2.25
C SER A 223 22.83 -9.05 -1.19
N PHE A 224 21.60 -8.57 -1.02
CA PHE A 224 21.27 -7.58 0.01
C PHE A 224 21.47 -8.15 1.42
N LEU A 225 21.02 -9.39 1.67
CA LEU A 225 21.20 -10.06 2.97
C LEU A 225 22.68 -10.26 3.32
N ARG A 226 23.52 -10.64 2.35
CA ARG A 226 24.98 -10.72 2.53
C ARG A 226 25.59 -9.36 2.88
N MET A 227 25.20 -8.29 2.18
CA MET A 227 25.64 -6.93 2.48
C MET A 227 25.17 -6.46 3.86
N ALA A 228 24.00 -6.93 4.30
CA ALA A 228 23.40 -6.63 5.58
C ALA A 228 24.01 -7.42 6.76
N ASP A 229 25.05 -8.21 6.52
CA ASP A 229 25.76 -9.02 7.52
C ASP A 229 24.83 -9.94 8.34
N THR A 230 23.83 -10.54 7.69
CA THR A 230 22.88 -11.44 8.36
C THR A 230 23.41 -12.86 8.55
N GLY A 231 24.63 -13.16 8.08
CA GLY A 231 25.19 -14.51 8.01
C GLY A 231 24.64 -15.38 6.87
N ILE A 232 23.65 -14.87 6.11
CA ILE A 232 22.98 -15.62 5.06
C ILE A 232 23.83 -15.60 3.78
N THR A 233 24.17 -16.78 3.31
CA THR A 233 25.02 -16.98 2.12
C THR A 233 24.26 -17.54 0.93
N GLY A 234 23.04 -18.03 1.09
CA GLY A 234 22.27 -18.59 -0.02
C GLY A 234 20.81 -18.86 0.35
N ALA A 235 20.05 -19.30 -0.63
CA ALA A 235 18.67 -19.73 -0.45
C ALA A 235 18.38 -20.95 -1.33
N ARG A 236 17.53 -21.84 -0.85
CA ARG A 236 17.01 -23.00 -1.60
C ARG A 236 15.51 -23.08 -1.40
N ILE A 237 14.78 -23.39 -2.46
CA ILE A 237 13.36 -23.67 -2.39
C ILE A 237 13.13 -25.12 -2.78
N GLN A 238 12.43 -25.84 -1.92
CA GLN A 238 12.10 -27.24 -2.13
C GLN A 238 10.58 -27.39 -2.15
N LYS A 239 10.07 -28.22 -3.06
CA LYS A 239 8.68 -28.66 -2.99
C LYS A 239 8.57 -29.74 -1.92
N VAL A 240 7.62 -29.56 -1.02
CA VAL A 240 7.34 -30.49 0.07
C VAL A 240 5.95 -31.05 -0.14
N GLU A 241 5.88 -32.36 -0.33
CA GLU A 241 4.61 -33.08 -0.42
C GLU A 241 3.91 -33.08 0.95
N PRO A 242 2.57 -33.02 0.98
CA PRO A 242 1.81 -33.08 2.23
C PRO A 242 2.17 -34.33 3.04
N LYS A 243 2.23 -34.19 4.36
CA LYS A 243 2.50 -35.36 5.21
C LYS A 243 1.32 -36.33 5.13
N GLN A 244 1.60 -37.64 5.18
CA GLN A 244 0.54 -38.66 5.15
C GLN A 244 -0.52 -38.44 6.25
N ILE A 245 -0.11 -37.97 7.42
CA ILE A 245 -1.01 -37.63 8.54
C ILE A 245 -1.97 -36.49 8.15
N GLU A 246 -1.51 -35.45 7.46
CA GLU A 246 -2.36 -34.33 7.02
C GLU A 246 -3.40 -34.80 5.99
N MET A 247 -2.96 -35.65 5.05
CA MET A 247 -3.84 -36.30 4.07
C MET A 247 -4.90 -37.18 4.73
N LEU A 248 -4.54 -37.94 5.76
CA LEU A 248 -5.46 -38.78 6.53
C LEU A 248 -6.45 -37.93 7.33
N LEU A 249 -5.98 -36.89 8.06
CA LEU A 249 -6.85 -35.97 8.78
C LEU A 249 -7.85 -35.29 7.86
N TYR A 250 -7.40 -34.81 6.69
CA TYR A 250 -8.29 -34.20 5.71
C TYR A 250 -9.38 -35.16 5.23
N LYS A 251 -9.01 -36.42 4.95
CA LYS A 251 -9.94 -37.45 4.50
C LYS A 251 -10.97 -37.80 5.57
N ASP A 252 -10.54 -37.94 6.82
CA ASP A 252 -11.43 -38.24 7.95
C ASP A 252 -12.39 -37.09 8.23
N LEU A 253 -11.87 -35.85 8.24
CA LEU A 253 -12.68 -34.65 8.40
C LEU A 253 -13.71 -34.49 7.27
N SER A 254 -13.27 -34.66 6.03
CA SER A 254 -14.16 -34.60 4.86
C SER A 254 -15.25 -35.65 4.95
N LYS A 255 -14.91 -36.90 5.32
CA LYS A 255 -15.88 -37.99 5.48
C LYS A 255 -16.87 -37.73 6.62
N ALA A 256 -16.46 -37.08 7.71
CA ALA A 256 -17.33 -36.74 8.83
C ALA A 256 -18.27 -35.56 8.52
N LEU A 257 -17.79 -34.57 7.78
CA LEU A 257 -18.55 -33.35 7.48
C LEU A 257 -19.49 -33.52 6.27
N LEU A 258 -19.06 -34.19 5.19
CA LEU A 258 -19.84 -34.34 3.95
C LEU A 258 -21.30 -34.82 4.16
N PRO A 259 -21.60 -35.79 5.05
CA PRO A 259 -22.98 -36.22 5.31
C PRO A 259 -23.87 -35.14 5.95
N HIS A 260 -23.29 -34.20 6.68
CA HIS A 260 -24.01 -33.14 7.40
C HIS A 260 -24.23 -31.88 6.54
N LEU A 261 -23.44 -31.71 5.46
CA LEU A 261 -23.54 -30.56 4.55
C LEU A 261 -24.77 -30.58 3.65
N ASN A 262 -25.30 -31.76 3.32
CA ASN A 262 -26.50 -31.89 2.47
C ASN A 262 -27.76 -31.24 3.07
N ASN A 263 -27.77 -30.97 4.38
CA ASN A 263 -28.92 -30.41 5.10
C ASN A 263 -28.72 -28.95 5.55
N MET A 264 -27.59 -28.31 5.23
CA MET A 264 -27.28 -26.94 5.64
C MET A 264 -27.42 -25.97 4.46
N ILE A 265 -27.93 -24.76 4.73
CA ILE A 265 -28.08 -23.69 3.74
C ILE A 265 -26.69 -23.37 3.17
N ALA A 266 -26.59 -23.36 1.83
CA ALA A 266 -25.36 -23.07 1.10
C ALA A 266 -24.81 -21.68 1.49
N GLY A 267 -23.75 -21.65 2.30
CA GLY A 267 -23.07 -20.40 2.66
C GLY A 267 -22.22 -20.42 3.94
N GLU A 268 -22.49 -21.33 4.89
CA GLU A 268 -21.86 -21.24 6.22
C GLU A 268 -20.72 -22.23 6.49
N VAL A 269 -20.50 -23.23 5.65
CA VAL A 269 -19.42 -24.21 5.86
C VAL A 269 -18.29 -24.01 4.86
N VAL A 270 -17.20 -23.41 5.34
CA VAL A 270 -15.92 -23.39 4.63
C VAL A 270 -15.23 -24.73 4.90
N MET A 271 -15.28 -25.63 3.93
CA MET A 271 -14.42 -26.82 3.97
C MET A 271 -12.96 -26.37 3.89
N PRO A 272 -12.07 -26.92 4.72
CA PRO A 272 -10.65 -26.71 4.52
C PRO A 272 -10.25 -27.20 3.13
N ASP A 273 -9.28 -26.53 2.51
CA ASP A 273 -8.71 -26.99 1.25
C ASP A 273 -8.00 -28.33 1.46
N SER A 274 -8.01 -29.19 0.43
CA SER A 274 -7.20 -30.41 0.45
C SER A 274 -5.71 -30.07 0.64
N PRO A 275 -4.96 -30.84 1.44
CA PRO A 275 -3.51 -30.67 1.55
C PRO A 275 -2.88 -30.74 0.15
N THR A 276 -2.13 -29.71 -0.22
CA THR A 276 -1.46 -29.59 -1.53
C THR A 276 0.05 -29.43 -1.32
N PRO A 277 0.87 -29.81 -2.32
CA PRO A 277 2.31 -29.60 -2.25
C PRO A 277 2.63 -28.15 -1.91
N SER A 278 3.47 -27.95 -0.90
CA SER A 278 3.89 -26.64 -0.44
C SER A 278 5.32 -26.34 -0.87
N GLN A 279 5.71 -25.07 -0.81
CA GLN A 279 7.10 -24.68 -0.95
C GLN A 279 7.69 -24.48 0.44
N GLN A 280 8.91 -24.96 0.63
CA GLN A 280 9.73 -24.71 1.81
C GLN A 280 10.96 -23.91 1.36
N LEU A 281 11.17 -22.76 1.98
CA LEU A 281 12.37 -21.95 1.80
C LEU A 281 13.38 -22.34 2.87
N SER A 282 14.63 -22.54 2.48
CA SER A 282 15.74 -22.74 3.41
C SER A 282 16.87 -21.76 3.10
N LEU A 283 17.48 -21.17 4.13
CA LEU A 283 18.55 -20.19 4.00
C LEU A 283 19.88 -20.82 4.39
N GLY A 284 20.90 -20.56 3.58
CA GLY A 284 22.25 -21.09 3.77
C GLY A 284 23.06 -20.25 4.75
N HIS A 285 23.69 -20.88 5.73
CA HIS A 285 24.59 -20.29 6.72
C HIS A 285 25.92 -21.03 6.69
N MET A 286 27.03 -20.34 6.93
CA MET A 286 28.35 -21.00 6.97
C MET A 286 28.58 -21.67 8.31
N THR A 287 28.96 -22.95 8.29
CA THR A 287 29.47 -23.64 9.47
C THR A 287 30.88 -23.17 9.80
N GLN A 288 31.37 -23.52 11.00
CA GLN A 288 32.77 -23.28 11.38
C GLN A 288 33.78 -23.96 10.45
N SER A 289 33.37 -25.03 9.76
CA SER A 289 34.22 -25.73 8.78
C SER A 289 34.19 -25.08 7.39
N GLY A 290 33.44 -23.99 7.19
CA GLY A 290 33.32 -23.29 5.91
C GLY A 290 32.31 -23.88 4.93
N GLU A 291 31.49 -24.83 5.36
CA GLU A 291 30.46 -25.47 4.52
C GLU A 291 29.09 -24.84 4.75
N PRO A 292 28.25 -24.65 3.71
CA PRO A 292 26.92 -24.08 3.89
C PRO A 292 25.94 -25.12 4.47
N VAL A 293 25.33 -24.82 5.60
CA VAL A 293 24.16 -25.53 6.15
C VAL A 293 22.89 -24.75 5.80
N TYR A 294 21.87 -25.44 5.30
CA TYR A 294 20.59 -24.82 4.94
C TYR A 294 19.58 -25.05 6.06
N LEU A 295 19.19 -23.97 6.73
CA LEU A 295 18.23 -23.96 7.82
C LEU A 295 16.85 -23.56 7.29
N ASP A 296 15.81 -24.08 7.93
CA ASP A 296 14.44 -23.84 7.51
C ASP A 296 14.06 -22.37 7.76
N PHE A 297 13.35 -21.74 6.81
CA PHE A 297 13.06 -20.31 6.90
C PHE A 297 12.17 -19.95 8.10
N ASP A 298 11.36 -20.90 8.58
CA ASP A 298 10.57 -20.76 9.81
C ASP A 298 11.44 -20.62 11.08
N THR A 299 12.72 -21.00 11.02
CA THR A 299 13.67 -20.87 12.14
C THR A 299 14.39 -19.52 12.18
N GLU A 300 14.26 -18.72 11.13
CA GLU A 300 14.93 -17.44 11.02
C GLU A 300 14.37 -16.38 11.98
N SER A 301 15.21 -15.39 12.29
CA SER A 301 14.76 -14.26 13.10
C SER A 301 13.58 -13.54 12.42
N ARG A 302 12.69 -12.96 13.25
CA ARG A 302 11.59 -12.12 12.75
C ARG A 302 12.08 -10.98 11.85
N GLY A 303 13.26 -10.42 12.14
CA GLY A 303 13.88 -9.38 11.33
C GLY A 303 14.27 -9.87 9.93
N THR A 304 14.89 -11.05 9.83
CA THR A 304 15.23 -11.70 8.55
C THR A 304 13.98 -11.95 7.71
N VAL A 305 12.94 -12.53 8.31
CA VAL A 305 11.68 -12.82 7.62
C VAL A 305 11.05 -11.55 7.06
N ARG A 306 11.02 -10.48 7.87
CA ARG A 306 10.49 -9.18 7.44
C ARG A 306 11.34 -8.58 6.32
N LEU A 307 12.66 -8.60 6.43
CA LEU A 307 13.56 -8.04 5.43
C LEU A 307 13.38 -8.73 4.07
N ILE A 308 13.29 -10.06 4.06
CA ILE A 308 12.99 -10.82 2.82
C ILE A 308 11.61 -10.45 2.27
N THR A 309 10.60 -10.32 3.13
CA THR A 309 9.26 -9.87 2.73
C THR A 309 9.31 -8.50 2.05
N LEU A 310 9.99 -7.54 2.66
CA LEU A 310 10.15 -6.19 2.15
C LEU A 310 10.90 -6.17 0.82
N LEU A 311 12.06 -6.84 0.75
CA LEU A 311 12.89 -6.87 -0.46
C LEU A 311 12.15 -7.53 -1.62
N ARG A 312 11.42 -8.63 -1.40
CA ARG A 312 10.62 -9.25 -2.45
C ARG A 312 9.59 -8.28 -3.04
N MET A 313 8.83 -7.60 -2.18
CA MET A 313 7.81 -6.66 -2.64
C MET A 313 8.43 -5.41 -3.28
N ALA A 314 9.59 -4.97 -2.79
CA ALA A 314 10.36 -3.86 -3.37
C ALA A 314 10.86 -4.20 -4.77
N LEU A 315 11.47 -5.37 -4.96
CA LEU A 315 11.95 -5.80 -6.27
C LEU A 315 10.81 -5.97 -7.27
N GLN A 316 9.65 -6.52 -6.86
CA GLN A 316 8.46 -6.55 -7.72
C GLN A 316 7.99 -5.14 -8.13
N ALA A 317 7.97 -4.19 -7.20
CA ALA A 317 7.63 -2.80 -7.52
C ALA A 317 8.66 -2.17 -8.46
N ILE A 318 9.95 -2.35 -8.19
CA ILE A 318 11.09 -1.87 -8.99
C ILE A 318 11.03 -2.41 -10.41
N ASP A 319 10.85 -3.72 -10.59
CA ASP A 319 10.85 -4.35 -11.91
C ASP A 319 9.63 -3.94 -12.74
N THR A 320 8.54 -3.55 -12.09
CA THR A 320 7.28 -3.17 -12.76
C THR A 320 7.02 -1.66 -12.81
N GLY A 321 7.85 -0.82 -12.20
CA GLY A 321 7.59 0.63 -12.06
C GLY A 321 6.34 0.94 -11.23
N GLY A 322 6.06 0.10 -10.23
CA GLY A 322 4.93 0.23 -9.31
C GLY A 322 5.23 1.08 -8.07
N THR A 323 4.23 1.24 -7.22
CA THR A 323 4.34 1.93 -5.93
C THR A 323 4.27 0.89 -4.81
N LEU A 324 5.33 0.80 -4.02
CA LEU A 324 5.38 0.03 -2.78
C LEU A 324 4.95 0.92 -1.62
N VAL A 325 3.97 0.45 -0.84
CA VAL A 325 3.47 1.10 0.37
C VAL A 325 3.89 0.27 1.58
N VAL A 326 4.66 0.83 2.50
CA VAL A 326 5.21 0.11 3.66
C VAL A 326 4.83 0.79 4.97
N ASP A 327 4.00 0.13 5.78
CA ASP A 327 3.72 0.61 7.13
C ASP A 327 4.82 0.18 8.12
N GLU A 328 5.36 1.16 8.84
CA GLU A 328 6.43 1.05 9.83
C GLU A 328 7.70 0.41 9.24
N LEU A 329 8.32 1.08 8.27
CA LEU A 329 9.49 0.57 7.55
C LEU A 329 10.62 0.12 8.49
N ASP A 330 10.83 0.85 9.58
CA ASP A 330 11.89 0.62 10.58
C ASP A 330 11.62 -0.56 11.53
N VAL A 331 10.40 -1.08 11.59
CA VAL A 331 10.10 -2.22 12.47
C VAL A 331 10.99 -3.39 12.08
N SER A 332 11.73 -3.93 13.06
CA SER A 332 12.62 -5.09 12.89
C SER A 332 13.72 -4.92 11.81
N LEU A 333 14.02 -3.69 11.38
CA LEU A 333 15.17 -3.37 10.54
C LEU A 333 16.19 -2.56 11.34
N HIS A 334 17.46 -2.87 11.16
CA HIS A 334 18.53 -1.98 11.61
C HIS A 334 18.51 -0.70 10.75
N THR A 335 18.76 0.45 11.37
CA THR A 335 18.71 1.78 10.72
C THR A 335 19.47 1.88 9.39
N LEU A 336 20.68 1.30 9.32
CA LEU A 336 21.47 1.33 8.08
C LEU A 336 20.79 0.56 6.94
N LEU A 337 20.04 -0.50 7.26
CA LEU A 337 19.27 -1.27 6.28
C LEU A 337 18.05 -0.51 5.81
N ALA A 338 17.36 0.22 6.69
CA ALA A 338 16.26 1.10 6.30
C ALA A 338 16.75 2.18 5.32
N ARG A 339 17.93 2.77 5.56
CA ARG A 339 18.58 3.71 4.64
C ARG A 339 18.88 3.10 3.28
N GLU A 340 19.55 1.94 3.22
CA GLU A 340 19.84 1.28 1.94
C GLU A 340 18.57 0.82 1.22
N PHE A 341 17.53 0.42 1.96
CA PHE A 341 16.23 0.07 1.37
C PHE A 341 15.57 1.27 0.68
N VAL A 342 15.57 2.45 1.32
CA VAL A 342 15.09 3.70 0.71
C VAL A 342 15.96 4.08 -0.50
N ALA A 343 17.27 3.82 -0.42
CA ALA A 343 18.20 4.10 -1.51
C ALA A 343 17.92 3.27 -2.77
N LEU A 344 17.36 2.06 -2.65
CA LEU A 344 16.96 1.22 -3.80
C LEU A 344 16.00 1.96 -4.74
N PHE A 345 15.06 2.74 -4.19
CA PHE A 345 14.09 3.50 -4.98
C PHE A 345 14.66 4.82 -5.52
N SER A 346 15.76 5.28 -4.94
CA SER A 346 16.32 6.62 -5.13
C SER A 346 17.45 6.70 -6.16
N ARG A 347 17.96 5.54 -6.61
CA ARG A 347 19.08 5.41 -7.57
C ARG A 347 18.58 4.81 -8.88
N ARG A 348 18.99 5.35 -10.03
CA ARG A 348 18.54 4.84 -11.35
C ARG A 348 19.11 3.47 -11.68
N GLU A 349 20.28 3.15 -11.15
CA GLU A 349 20.94 1.85 -11.31
C GLU A 349 20.10 0.73 -10.70
N THR A 350 19.48 0.97 -9.56
CA THR A 350 18.60 0.01 -8.87
C THR A 350 17.14 0.16 -9.26
N ASN A 351 16.69 1.35 -9.65
CA ASN A 351 15.30 1.65 -10.00
C ASN A 351 15.16 2.26 -11.41
N PRO A 352 15.43 1.48 -12.48
CA PRO A 352 15.38 1.99 -13.84
C PRO A 352 13.96 2.29 -14.34
N MET A 353 12.94 1.66 -13.74
CA MET A 353 11.54 1.78 -14.16
C MET A 353 10.75 2.87 -13.41
N GLY A 354 11.39 3.61 -12.50
CA GLY A 354 10.75 4.70 -11.77
C GLY A 354 9.70 4.23 -10.76
N ALA A 355 9.94 3.09 -10.10
CA ALA A 355 9.11 2.64 -8.98
C ALA A 355 9.15 3.63 -7.82
N GLN A 356 8.12 3.59 -6.98
CA GLN A 356 7.94 4.55 -5.89
C GLN A 356 7.82 3.84 -4.55
N LEU A 357 8.30 4.49 -3.50
CA LEU A 357 8.12 4.07 -2.11
C LEU A 357 7.25 5.09 -1.37
N LEU A 358 6.17 4.65 -0.74
CA LEU A 358 5.42 5.40 0.26
C LEU A 358 5.58 4.65 1.59
N ALA A 359 6.31 5.21 2.54
CA ALA A 359 6.59 4.54 3.80
C ALA A 359 6.25 5.39 5.01
N THR A 360 5.74 4.77 6.07
CA THR A 360 5.73 5.38 7.40
C THR A 360 6.98 4.92 8.13
N THR A 361 7.58 5.80 8.93
CA THR A 361 8.73 5.42 9.74
C THR A 361 8.89 6.32 10.95
N HIS A 362 9.50 5.76 12.00
CA HIS A 362 9.97 6.49 13.15
C HIS A 362 11.49 6.68 13.15
N ASP A 363 12.21 6.08 12.18
CA ASP A 363 13.66 6.18 12.11
C ASP A 363 14.08 7.56 11.58
N THR A 364 14.58 8.38 12.50
CA THR A 364 15.05 9.74 12.22
C THR A 364 16.35 9.75 11.41
N ASN A 365 17.08 8.65 11.37
CA ASN A 365 18.32 8.57 10.61
C ASN A 365 18.09 8.65 9.10
N VAL A 366 16.89 8.30 8.61
CA VAL A 366 16.53 8.48 7.19
C VAL A 366 16.24 9.97 6.89
N LEU A 367 15.88 10.75 7.91
CA LEU A 367 15.49 12.16 7.82
C LEU A 367 16.73 13.07 7.74
N SER A 368 17.45 12.98 6.62
CA SER A 368 18.64 13.79 6.36
C SER A 368 18.64 14.34 4.94
N SER A 369 19.06 15.61 4.80
CA SER A 369 19.10 16.33 3.53
C SER A 369 20.08 15.74 2.51
N SER A 370 20.96 14.83 2.94
CA SER A 370 21.83 14.05 2.05
C SER A 370 21.11 12.87 1.37
N TYR A 371 19.96 12.44 1.90
CA TYR A 371 19.26 11.23 1.45
C TYR A 371 17.85 11.50 0.95
N VAL A 372 17.20 12.54 1.46
CA VAL A 372 15.82 12.90 1.08
C VAL A 372 15.68 14.40 0.87
N ARG A 373 14.86 14.78 -0.12
CA ARG A 373 14.44 16.16 -0.31
C ARG A 373 13.33 16.50 0.67
N ARG A 374 13.17 17.78 1.00
CA ARG A 374 12.09 18.22 1.89
C ARG A 374 10.67 17.98 1.35
N ASP A 375 10.45 17.91 0.03
CA ASP A 375 9.14 17.53 -0.56
C ASP A 375 8.84 16.02 -0.45
N GLN A 376 9.82 15.21 -0.01
CA GLN A 376 9.65 13.79 0.25
C GLN A 376 9.32 13.48 1.72
N VAL A 377 9.46 14.46 2.61
CA VAL A 377 9.21 14.30 4.04
C VAL A 377 7.84 14.89 4.37
N TRP A 378 6.98 14.07 4.95
CA TRP A 378 5.64 14.45 5.38
C TRP A 378 5.46 14.10 6.85
N PHE A 379 4.58 14.84 7.50
CA PHE A 379 4.24 14.67 8.90
C PHE A 379 2.74 14.39 9.04
N ALA A 380 2.40 13.53 9.99
CA ALA A 380 1.04 13.28 10.43
C ALA A 380 0.93 13.59 11.91
N GLU A 381 -0.07 14.39 12.28
CA GLU A 381 -0.39 14.73 13.66
C GLU A 381 -1.88 14.62 13.94
N LYS A 382 -2.21 14.60 15.23
CA LYS A 382 -3.58 14.56 15.70
C LYS A 382 -4.02 15.96 16.11
N ALA A 383 -5.08 16.45 15.49
CA ALA A 383 -5.74 17.67 15.96
C ALA A 383 -6.40 17.42 17.33
N SER A 384 -6.64 18.49 18.09
CA SER A 384 -7.32 18.43 19.39
C SER A 384 -8.75 17.86 19.29
N THR A 385 -9.38 18.01 18.13
CA THR A 385 -10.70 17.47 17.76
C THR A 385 -10.66 16.01 17.32
N GLY A 386 -9.48 15.40 17.30
CA GLY A 386 -9.31 13.98 17.04
C GLY A 386 -9.35 13.61 15.55
N GLU A 387 -9.23 14.55 14.62
CA GLU A 387 -8.90 14.28 13.21
C GLU A 387 -7.39 14.19 12.97
N THR A 388 -7.04 13.50 11.91
CA THR A 388 -5.67 13.39 11.39
C THR A 388 -5.40 14.59 10.48
N ALA A 389 -4.27 15.25 10.67
CA ALA A 389 -3.74 16.26 9.76
C ALA A 389 -2.43 15.75 9.17
N VAL A 390 -2.22 15.98 7.87
CA VAL A 390 -1.01 15.57 7.16
C VAL A 390 -0.49 16.74 6.34
N TYR A 391 0.79 17.06 6.46
CA TYR A 391 1.44 18.16 5.76
C TYR A 391 2.90 17.82 5.41
N PRO A 392 3.44 18.35 4.29
CA PRO A 392 4.84 18.17 3.93
C PRO A 392 5.75 19.06 4.76
N LEU A 393 7.03 18.70 4.86
CA LEU A 393 8.06 19.55 5.46
C LEU A 393 8.22 20.90 4.73
N THR A 394 7.79 20.99 3.47
CA THR A 394 7.78 22.25 2.71
C THR A 394 6.83 23.30 3.24
N ASP A 395 5.83 22.90 4.02
CA ASP A 395 4.89 23.82 4.66
C ASP A 395 5.49 24.44 5.93
N VAL A 396 6.57 23.84 6.44
CA VAL A 396 7.32 24.34 7.59
C VAL A 396 8.49 25.21 7.11
N ARG A 397 8.70 26.34 7.77
CA ARG A 397 9.84 27.22 7.48
C ARG A 397 11.15 26.51 7.81
N THR A 398 11.86 26.09 6.77
CA THR A 398 13.19 25.48 6.84
C THR A 398 14.25 26.40 6.23
N ARG A 399 15.49 26.33 6.72
CA ARG A 399 16.66 26.99 6.13
C ARG A 399 17.45 25.99 5.30
N ALA A 400 18.12 26.48 4.26
CA ALA A 400 19.01 25.64 3.47
C ALA A 400 20.15 25.11 4.36
N GLY A 401 20.34 23.78 4.37
CA GLY A 401 21.35 23.13 5.20
C GLY A 401 20.88 22.75 6.62
N ASP A 402 19.59 22.94 6.94
CA ASP A 402 19.05 22.44 8.22
C ASP A 402 19.26 20.93 8.35
N ASN A 403 19.72 20.50 9.53
CA ASN A 403 19.70 19.10 9.91
C ASN A 403 18.25 18.74 10.27
N TYR A 404 17.56 18.10 9.31
CA TYR A 404 16.16 17.74 9.47
C TYR A 404 15.94 16.91 10.73
N GLU A 405 16.80 15.93 11.01
CA GLU A 405 16.67 15.01 12.14
C GLU A 405 16.70 15.77 13.47
N LYS A 406 17.71 16.61 13.66
CA LYS A 406 17.85 17.40 14.87
C LYS A 406 16.66 18.35 15.08
N ALA A 407 16.15 18.95 14.00
CA ALA A 407 15.02 19.86 14.07
C ALA A 407 13.70 19.13 14.37
N TYR A 408 13.49 17.94 13.81
CA TYR A 408 12.35 17.08 14.12
C TYR A 408 12.37 16.62 15.58
N LEU A 409 13.51 16.11 16.07
CA LEU A 409 13.67 15.68 17.47
C LEU A 409 13.48 16.84 18.47
N ALA A 410 13.81 18.07 18.05
CA ALA A 410 13.55 19.27 18.83
C ALA A 410 12.09 19.77 18.75
N GLY A 411 11.20 19.04 18.07
CA GLY A 411 9.78 19.37 17.92
C GLY A 411 9.46 20.53 16.97
N ARG A 412 10.44 21.03 16.20
CA ARG A 412 10.24 22.22 15.33
C ARG A 412 9.24 22.00 14.21
N TYR A 413 9.03 20.75 13.82
CA TYR A 413 8.15 20.38 12.73
C TYR A 413 6.80 19.84 13.22
N GLY A 414 6.52 19.91 14.52
CA GLY A 414 5.38 19.22 15.10
C GLY A 414 5.52 17.70 15.02
N ALA A 415 4.39 17.00 15.07
CA ALA A 415 4.28 15.56 14.86
C ALA A 415 5.18 14.67 15.75
N VAL A 416 5.74 15.19 16.85
CA VAL A 416 6.44 14.43 17.90
C VAL A 416 5.52 14.23 19.11
N PRO A 417 5.66 13.13 19.88
CA PRO A 417 4.87 12.93 21.09
C PRO A 417 5.14 14.03 22.13
N TYR A 418 4.08 14.54 22.76
CA TYR A 418 4.22 15.35 23.97
C TYR A 418 4.30 14.42 25.18
N LEU A 419 5.49 14.26 25.74
CA LEU A 419 5.69 13.57 27.01
C LEU A 419 5.50 14.61 28.10
N GLY A 420 4.33 14.60 28.77
CA GLY A 420 4.12 15.40 29.97
C GLY A 420 5.08 15.01 31.10
N ASP A 421 5.09 15.76 32.19
CA ASP A 421 5.89 15.41 33.36
C ASP A 421 5.29 14.20 34.09
N LEU A 422 5.77 13.01 33.70
CA LEU A 422 5.39 11.74 34.29
C LEU A 422 5.72 11.66 35.79
N GLY A 423 6.65 12.48 36.32
CA GLY A 423 6.99 12.45 37.75
C GLY A 423 5.81 12.84 38.65
N SER A 424 5.01 13.82 38.22
CA SER A 424 3.91 14.38 39.02
C SER A 424 2.71 13.44 39.22
N GLU A 425 2.56 12.42 38.38
CA GLU A 425 1.50 11.41 38.49
C GLU A 425 1.93 10.17 39.28
N TRP A 426 3.24 9.94 39.44
CA TRP A 426 3.80 8.77 40.13
C TRP A 426 4.15 9.06 41.60
N ASP A 427 4.31 10.33 41.98
CA ASP A 427 4.51 10.77 43.37
C ASP A 427 3.18 10.97 44.15
N ARG A 428 2.06 10.45 43.64
CA ARG A 428 0.78 10.38 44.37
C ARG A 428 0.54 8.98 44.88
N ASP A 429 1.33 8.58 45.89
CA ASP A 429 0.97 7.63 46.95
C ASP A 429 2.23 7.40 47.79
N ASP A 430 2.42 8.25 48.81
CA ASP A 430 3.22 7.97 50.02
C ASP A 430 2.57 8.64 51.24
#